data_AF-A0A5C5X649-F1
#
_entry.id   AF-A0A5C5X649-F1
#
_cell.length_a   1.000
_cell.length_b   1.000
_cell.length_c   1.000
_cell.angle_alpha   90.00
_cell.angle_beta   90.00
_cell.angle_gamma   90.00
#
_symmetry.space_group_name_H-M   'P 1'
#
loop_
_entity.id
_entity.type
_entity.pdbx_description
1 polymer ?
#
loop_
_entity_poly.entity_id
_entity_poly.type
_entity_poly.pdbx_seq_one_letter_code
_entity_poly.pdbx_strand_id
1 'polypeptide(L)'
;MQYNPNAQWLRDHGYDPSMEKSVHIARAQRFVDHISNQAQPWSLLHELAHAYHDQYLGWNEKFIRDAHQQFVDSGKYESVLHIDGKMRPHYALTNHKEFFAEMSESFLGTNDFFPFVRGELKTELPEVHALMTAIWMGD
;
A
#
# COMPACT_ATOMS: atom_id res chain seq x y z
N MET A 1 -9.43 2.12 5.67
CA MET A 1 -10.50 1.45 4.92
C MET A 1 -10.18 -0.03 5.01
N GLN A 2 -10.72 -0.91 4.17
CA GLN A 2 -10.18 -2.27 4.06
C GLN A 2 -10.52 -2.89 2.72
N TYR A 3 -9.55 -3.57 2.13
CA TYR A 3 -9.78 -4.57 1.10
C TYR A 3 -10.15 -5.91 1.76
N ASN A 4 -11.17 -6.59 1.22
CA ASN A 4 -11.67 -7.84 1.78
C ASN A 4 -11.24 -9.04 0.91
N PRO A 5 -10.12 -9.73 1.23
CA PRO A 5 -9.52 -10.69 0.30
C PRO A 5 -10.25 -12.04 0.22
N ASN A 6 -11.08 -12.39 1.21
CA ASN A 6 -11.60 -13.75 1.35
C ASN A 6 -12.94 -13.79 2.14
N ALA A 7 -13.95 -14.45 1.58
CA ALA A 7 -15.29 -14.56 2.18
C ALA A 7 -15.32 -15.36 3.49
N GLN A 8 -14.42 -16.34 3.66
CA GLN A 8 -14.29 -17.10 4.90
C GLN A 8 -13.80 -16.21 6.04
N TRP A 9 -12.74 -15.41 5.80
CA TRP A 9 -12.24 -14.47 6.80
C TRP A 9 -13.34 -13.49 7.23
N LEU A 10 -14.15 -13.01 6.29
CA LEU A 10 -15.29 -12.14 6.60
C LEU A 10 -16.31 -12.82 7.51
N ARG A 11 -16.71 -14.06 7.20
CA ARG A 11 -17.63 -14.83 8.06
C ARG A 11 -17.07 -15.03 9.46
N ASP A 12 -15.81 -15.41 9.57
CA ASP A 12 -15.14 -15.70 10.85
C ASP A 12 -15.06 -14.47 11.76
N HIS A 13 -15.08 -13.26 11.17
CA HIS A 13 -15.01 -11.98 11.88
C HIS A 13 -16.34 -11.21 11.90
N GLY A 14 -17.45 -11.84 11.50
CA GLY A 14 -18.80 -11.25 11.60
C GLY A 14 -19.12 -10.18 10.55
N TYR A 15 -18.43 -10.17 9.41
CA TYR A 15 -18.68 -9.30 8.28
C TYR A 15 -19.53 -9.98 7.19
N ASP A 16 -20.18 -9.18 6.34
CA ASP A 16 -20.95 -9.68 5.19
C ASP A 16 -20.02 -10.32 4.14
N PRO A 17 -20.11 -11.63 3.88
CA PRO A 17 -19.25 -12.31 2.91
C PRO A 17 -19.45 -11.88 1.46
N SER A 18 -20.57 -11.21 1.13
CA SER A 18 -20.78 -10.65 -0.21
C SER A 18 -19.80 -9.51 -0.55
N MET A 19 -19.12 -8.97 0.46
CA MET A 19 -18.07 -7.97 0.28
C MET A 19 -16.72 -8.55 -0.16
N GLU A 20 -16.61 -9.87 -0.41
CA GLU A 20 -15.38 -10.47 -0.90
C GLU A 20 -14.88 -9.77 -2.18
N LYS A 21 -13.56 -9.56 -2.27
CA LYS A 21 -12.87 -8.82 -3.34
C LYS A 21 -13.30 -7.36 -3.50
N SER A 22 -14.00 -6.77 -2.53
CA SER A 22 -14.34 -5.34 -2.53
C SER A 22 -13.41 -4.50 -1.64
N VAL A 23 -13.25 -3.24 -2.04
CA VAL A 23 -12.75 -2.18 -1.15
C VAL A 23 -13.93 -1.58 -0.40
N HIS A 24 -13.88 -1.64 0.92
CA HIS A 24 -14.97 -1.24 1.79
C HIS A 24 -14.62 0.00 2.62
N ILE A 25 -15.44 1.05 2.46
CA ILE A 25 -15.43 2.24 3.31
C ILE A 25 -16.37 2.02 4.50
N ALA A 26 -15.87 1.35 5.54
CA ALA A 26 -16.69 0.96 6.70
C ALA A 26 -17.27 2.13 7.50
N ARG A 27 -16.66 3.32 7.43
CA ARG A 27 -17.09 4.53 8.15
C ARG A 27 -16.96 5.76 7.26
N ALA A 28 -18.02 6.10 6.53
CA ALA A 28 -18.04 7.25 5.62
C ALA A 28 -17.62 8.57 6.30
N GLN A 29 -18.07 8.83 7.53
CA GLN A 29 -17.71 10.04 8.26
C GLN A 29 -16.21 10.16 8.53
N ARG A 30 -15.52 9.04 8.81
CA ARG A 30 -14.06 9.02 9.00
C ARG A 30 -13.33 9.18 7.67
N PHE A 31 -13.91 8.69 6.58
CA PHE A 31 -13.33 8.85 5.25
C PHE A 31 -13.37 10.30 4.75
N VAL A 32 -14.34 11.11 5.15
CA VAL A 32 -14.40 12.55 4.80
C VAL A 32 -13.80 13.46 5.87
N ASP A 33 -13.38 12.89 7.01
CA ASP A 33 -12.76 13.63 8.10
C ASP A 33 -11.35 14.11 7.69
N HIS A 34 -11.10 15.41 7.84
CA HIS A 34 -9.85 16.01 7.37
C HIS A 34 -8.62 15.46 8.10
N ILE A 35 -8.72 15.26 9.42
CA ILE A 35 -7.60 14.74 10.24
C ILE A 35 -7.24 13.32 9.81
N SER A 36 -8.25 12.47 9.65
CA SER A 36 -8.06 11.08 9.20
C SER A 36 -7.47 11.01 7.79
N ASN A 37 -7.91 11.87 6.87
CA ASN A 37 -7.31 11.96 5.54
C ASN A 37 -5.87 12.45 5.57
N GLN A 38 -5.54 13.41 6.43
CA GLN A 38 -4.17 13.93 6.55
C GLN A 38 -3.19 12.88 7.09
N ALA A 39 -3.67 11.87 7.82
CA ALA A 39 -2.85 10.80 8.36
C ALA A 39 -2.44 9.76 7.30
N GLN A 40 -3.28 9.49 6.30
CA GLN A 40 -2.97 8.64 5.14
C GLN A 40 -3.77 9.11 3.92
N PRO A 41 -3.25 10.12 3.17
CA PRO A 41 -4.02 10.83 2.15
C PRO A 41 -4.50 9.95 1.00
N TRP A 42 -3.75 8.89 0.69
CA TRP A 42 -4.06 7.97 -0.40
C TRP A 42 -4.52 6.60 0.08
N SER A 43 -5.11 6.54 1.28
CA SER A 43 -5.66 5.31 1.86
C SER A 43 -6.73 4.61 0.99
N LEU A 44 -7.47 5.30 0.11
CA LEU A 44 -8.38 4.62 -0.83
C LEU A 44 -7.59 3.92 -1.95
N LEU A 45 -6.55 4.58 -2.46
CA LEU A 45 -5.65 3.99 -3.44
C LEU A 45 -4.89 2.80 -2.86
N HIS A 46 -4.49 2.87 -1.59
CA HIS A 46 -3.88 1.76 -0.87
C HIS A 46 -4.70 0.47 -0.98
N GLU A 47 -5.99 0.55 -0.62
CA GLU A 47 -6.88 -0.62 -0.67
C GLU A 47 -7.18 -1.06 -2.11
N LEU A 48 -7.25 -0.11 -3.07
CA LEU A 48 -7.38 -0.43 -4.48
C LEU A 48 -6.12 -1.13 -5.03
N ALA A 49 -4.93 -0.79 -4.53
CA ALA A 49 -3.68 -1.46 -4.87
C ALA A 49 -3.68 -2.90 -4.32
N HIS A 50 -4.16 -3.13 -3.10
CA HIS A 50 -4.41 -4.50 -2.62
C HIS A 50 -5.38 -5.26 -3.53
N ALA A 51 -6.48 -4.62 -3.94
CA ALA A 51 -7.47 -5.24 -4.81
C ALA A 51 -6.86 -5.64 -6.17
N TYR A 52 -6.03 -4.78 -6.75
CA TYR A 52 -5.34 -5.04 -8.02
C TYR A 52 -4.29 -6.14 -7.88
N HIS A 53 -3.52 -6.13 -6.79
CA HIS A 53 -2.53 -7.16 -6.49
C HIS A 53 -3.19 -8.53 -6.30
N ASP A 54 -4.34 -8.62 -5.62
CA ASP A 54 -5.07 -9.89 -5.47
C ASP A 54 -5.64 -10.38 -6.82
N GLN A 55 -6.36 -9.51 -7.52
CA GLN A 55 -7.28 -9.92 -8.57
C GLN A 55 -6.64 -9.97 -9.96
N TYR A 56 -5.56 -9.21 -10.18
CA TYR A 56 -4.95 -9.08 -11.51
C TYR A 56 -3.51 -9.60 -11.54
N LEU A 57 -2.69 -9.22 -10.56
CA LEU A 57 -1.29 -9.68 -10.49
C LEU A 57 -1.17 -11.05 -9.82
N GLY A 58 -2.00 -11.30 -8.80
CA GLY A 58 -1.91 -12.42 -7.88
C GLY A 58 -0.87 -12.18 -6.78
N TRP A 59 -1.17 -12.63 -5.55
CA TRP A 59 -0.31 -12.44 -4.37
C TRP A 59 1.11 -13.02 -4.46
N ASN A 60 1.34 -13.93 -5.41
CA ASN A 60 2.63 -14.56 -5.60
C ASN A 60 3.49 -13.85 -6.65
N GLU A 61 3.12 -12.63 -7.04
CA GLU A 61 3.85 -11.96 -8.11
C GLU A 61 5.31 -11.75 -7.74
N LYS A 62 6.19 -12.36 -8.52
CA LYS A 62 7.60 -12.57 -8.19
C LYS A 62 8.34 -11.25 -8.06
N PHE A 63 8.11 -10.31 -8.97
CA PHE A 63 8.85 -9.05 -8.98
C PHE A 63 8.51 -8.19 -7.75
N ILE A 64 7.26 -8.22 -7.27
CA ILE A 64 6.86 -7.54 -6.03
C ILE A 64 7.53 -8.18 -4.82
N ARG A 65 7.56 -9.51 -4.74
CA ARG A 65 8.16 -10.25 -3.62
C ARG A 65 9.66 -10.02 -3.53
N ASP A 66 10.36 -10.07 -4.65
CA ASP A 66 11.80 -9.84 -4.71
C ASP A 66 12.15 -8.40 -4.33
N ALA A 67 11.40 -7.41 -4.85
CA ALA A 67 11.58 -6.01 -4.50
C ALA A 67 11.33 -5.75 -3.00
N HIS A 68 10.28 -6.36 -2.42
CA HIS A 68 10.01 -6.29 -1.00
C HIS A 68 11.14 -6.92 -0.17
N GLN A 69 11.67 -8.08 -0.60
CA GLN A 69 12.77 -8.72 0.11
C GLN A 69 14.02 -7.83 0.14
N GLN A 70 14.37 -7.22 -0.99
CA GLN A 70 15.49 -6.27 -1.04
C GLN A 70 15.24 -5.02 -0.19
N PHE A 71 14.00 -4.51 -0.17
CA PHE A 71 13.59 -3.40 0.67
C PHE A 71 13.81 -3.72 2.16
N VAL A 72 13.38 -4.90 2.60
CA VAL A 72 13.60 -5.39 3.98
C VAL A 72 15.08 -5.59 4.28
N ASP A 73 15.80 -6.32 3.41
CA ASP A 73 17.21 -6.66 3.61
C ASP A 73 18.13 -5.42 3.64
N SER A 74 17.68 -4.30 3.08
CA SER A 74 18.42 -3.04 3.13
C SER A 74 18.57 -2.48 4.55
N GLY A 75 17.65 -2.79 5.47
CA GLY A 75 17.58 -2.21 6.83
C GLY A 75 17.31 -0.70 6.88
N LYS A 76 17.25 0.00 5.73
CA LYS A 76 17.15 1.46 5.66
C LYS A 76 15.81 2.00 6.14
N TYR A 77 14.77 1.16 6.10
CA TYR A 77 13.38 1.57 6.31
C TYR A 77 12.87 1.25 7.72
N GLU A 78 13.74 0.78 8.62
CA GLU A 78 13.42 0.55 10.04
C GLU A 78 13.10 1.86 10.80
N SER A 79 13.52 3.01 10.25
CA SER A 79 13.23 4.33 10.80
C SER A 79 13.17 5.36 9.68
N VAL A 80 11.96 5.69 9.24
CA VAL A 80 11.67 6.70 8.22
C VAL A 80 10.77 7.79 8.76
N LEU A 81 10.78 8.95 8.09
CA LEU A 81 9.85 10.03 8.41
C LEU A 81 8.44 9.61 8.01
N HIS A 82 7.49 9.79 8.93
CA HIS A 82 6.06 9.71 8.66
C HIS A 82 5.49 11.13 8.53
N ILE A 83 4.34 11.29 7.86
CA ILE A 83 3.74 12.58 7.50
C ILE A 83 3.44 13.49 8.71
N ASP A 84 3.28 12.90 9.89
CA ASP A 84 3.15 13.63 11.16
C ASP A 84 4.47 14.18 11.75
N GLY A 85 5.58 14.01 11.02
CA GLY A 85 6.90 14.52 11.37
C GLY A 85 7.71 13.60 12.31
N LYS A 86 7.19 12.43 12.68
CA LYS A 86 7.89 11.51 13.58
C LYS A 86 8.56 10.38 12.82
N MET A 87 9.69 9.91 13.35
CA MET A 87 10.39 8.73 12.82
C MET A 87 9.72 7.44 13.32
N ARG A 88 9.57 6.45 12.44
CA ARG A 88 9.03 5.11 12.76
C ARG A 88 9.39 4.10 11.66
N PRO A 89 9.27 2.78 11.90
CA PRO A 89 9.41 1.77 10.85
C PRO A 89 8.40 2.00 9.73
N HIS A 90 8.84 1.87 8.47
CA HIS A 90 7.95 1.98 7.33
C HIS A 90 6.93 0.85 7.33
N TYR A 91 5.66 1.17 7.10
CA TYR A 91 4.59 0.16 7.11
C TYR A 91 4.78 -0.96 6.06
N ALA A 92 5.44 -0.64 4.94
CA ALA A 92 5.86 -1.57 3.90
C ALA A 92 6.73 -2.75 4.39
N LEU A 93 7.36 -2.66 5.57
CA LEU A 93 8.12 -3.76 6.18
C LEU A 93 7.24 -4.92 6.65
N THR A 94 5.93 -4.71 6.78
CA THR A 94 5.00 -5.70 7.34
C THR A 94 4.89 -6.93 6.45
N ASN A 95 4.71 -6.74 5.14
CA ASN A 95 4.70 -7.79 4.12
C ASN A 95 4.68 -7.19 2.70
N HIS A 96 4.89 -8.05 1.69
CA HIS A 96 4.90 -7.68 0.28
C HIS A 96 3.59 -7.04 -0.25
N LYS A 97 2.44 -7.26 0.41
CA LYS A 97 1.16 -6.64 0.02
C LYS A 97 1.10 -5.19 0.46
N GLU A 98 1.51 -4.90 1.71
CA GLU A 98 1.68 -3.54 2.22
C GLU A 98 2.72 -2.80 1.41
N PHE A 99 3.88 -3.43 1.16
CA PHE A 99 4.91 -2.85 0.31
C PHE A 99 4.36 -2.42 -1.05
N PHE A 100 3.59 -3.27 -1.74
CA PHE A 100 3.01 -2.87 -3.03
C PHE A 100 2.05 -1.69 -2.90
N ALA A 101 1.19 -1.67 -1.89
CA ALA A 101 0.22 -0.60 -1.69
C ALA A 101 0.90 0.73 -1.35
N GLU A 102 1.84 0.70 -0.40
CA GLU A 102 2.67 1.84 0.02
C GLU A 102 3.47 2.43 -1.17
N MET A 103 4.15 1.58 -1.95
CA MET A 103 4.92 2.06 -3.10
C MET A 103 4.01 2.60 -4.22
N SER A 104 2.77 2.09 -4.32
CA SER A 104 1.75 2.62 -5.24
C SER A 104 1.25 4.00 -4.80
N GLU A 105 1.09 4.24 -3.50
CA GLU A 105 0.80 5.58 -2.96
C GLU A 105 1.92 6.56 -3.32
N SER A 106 3.18 6.21 -3.07
CA SER A 106 4.32 7.06 -3.43
C SER A 106 4.38 7.32 -4.94
N PHE A 107 4.02 6.32 -5.77
CA PHE A 107 4.16 6.42 -7.23
C PHE A 107 3.03 7.22 -7.91
N LEU A 108 1.76 7.00 -7.53
CA LEU A 108 0.60 7.63 -8.15
C LEU A 108 0.09 8.86 -7.38
N GLY A 109 0.46 9.00 -6.11
CA GLY A 109 -0.06 10.02 -5.20
C GLY A 109 0.96 10.49 -4.16
N THR A 110 0.58 10.38 -2.88
CA THR A 110 1.38 10.80 -1.74
C THR A 110 1.24 9.79 -0.60
N ASN A 111 2.31 9.07 -0.32
CA ASN A 111 2.38 8.17 0.82
C ASN A 111 2.47 8.98 2.14
N ASP A 112 2.05 8.39 3.26
CA ASP A 112 2.26 8.90 4.61
C ASP A 112 3.63 8.52 5.21
N PHE A 113 4.40 7.64 4.57
CA PHE A 113 5.78 7.30 4.90
C PHE A 113 6.73 7.73 3.79
N PHE A 114 7.94 8.16 4.16
CA PHE A 114 9.01 8.40 3.19
C PHE A 114 9.45 7.09 2.53
N PRO A 115 9.57 7.02 1.18
CA PRO A 115 9.43 8.11 0.22
C PRO A 115 7.97 8.52 -0.02
N PHE A 116 7.67 9.82 0.11
CA PHE A 116 6.30 10.34 0.08
C PHE A 116 5.77 10.45 -1.35
N VAL A 117 6.63 10.81 -2.31
CA VAL A 117 6.20 11.12 -3.68
C VAL A 117 7.08 10.45 -4.73
N ARG A 118 6.59 10.40 -5.97
CA ARG A 118 7.21 9.65 -7.07
C ARG A 118 8.67 10.02 -7.34
N GLY A 119 9.03 11.29 -7.17
CA GLY A 119 10.40 11.76 -7.36
C GLY A 119 11.37 11.23 -6.31
N GLU A 120 10.91 11.14 -5.05
CA GLU A 120 11.67 10.55 -3.95
C GLU A 120 11.78 9.04 -4.16
N LEU A 121 10.67 8.36 -4.49
CA LEU A 121 10.67 6.93 -4.81
C LEU A 121 11.68 6.60 -5.91
N LYS A 122 11.76 7.41 -6.98
CA LYS A 122 12.74 7.23 -8.06
C LYS A 122 14.19 7.35 -7.58
N THR A 123 14.45 8.21 -6.60
CA THR A 123 15.80 8.48 -6.10
C THR A 123 16.24 7.43 -5.08
N GLU A 124 15.36 7.07 -4.16
CA GLU A 124 15.65 6.14 -3.07
C GLU A 124 15.56 4.67 -3.51
N LEU A 125 14.62 4.35 -4.41
CA LEU A 125 14.29 3.00 -4.84
C LEU A 125 14.09 2.96 -6.37
N PRO A 126 15.14 3.21 -7.17
CA PRO A 126 15.02 3.27 -8.63
C PRO A 126 14.46 1.98 -9.26
N GLU A 127 14.81 0.81 -8.72
CA GLU A 127 14.28 -0.48 -9.19
C GLU A 127 12.78 -0.65 -8.89
N VAL A 128 12.33 -0.18 -7.72
CA VAL A 128 10.90 -0.18 -7.35
C VAL A 128 10.14 0.82 -8.21
N HIS A 129 10.71 1.99 -8.49
CA HIS A 129 10.12 2.96 -9.40
C HIS A 129 9.95 2.39 -10.82
N ALA A 130 10.94 1.65 -11.32
CA ALA A 130 10.84 0.94 -12.60
C ALA A 130 9.74 -0.13 -12.57
N LEU A 131 9.68 -0.93 -11.50
CA LEU A 131 8.61 -1.92 -11.30
C LEU A 131 7.22 -1.27 -11.29
N MET A 132 7.04 -0.18 -10.52
CA MET A 132 5.77 0.55 -10.46
C MET A 132 5.41 1.18 -11.82
N THR A 133 6.40 1.59 -12.60
CA THR A 133 6.18 2.10 -13.97
C THR A 133 5.64 1.00 -14.88
N ALA A 134 6.28 -0.17 -14.90
CA ALA A 134 5.82 -1.30 -15.70
C ALA A 134 4.39 -1.75 -15.32
N ILE A 135 4.07 -1.76 -14.02
CA ILE A 135 2.75 -2.17 -13.53
C ILE A 135 1.66 -1.13 -13.83
N TRP A 136 1.89 0.13 -13.50
CA TRP A 136 0.82 1.15 -13.48
C TRP A 136 0.70 1.96 -14.77
N MET A 137 1.77 2.11 -15.54
CA MET A 137 1.76 2.91 -16.77
C MET A 137 1.62 2.05 -18.03
N GLY A 138 1.89 0.74 -17.91
CA GLY A 138 2.08 -0.14 -19.06
C GLY A 138 3.36 0.18 -19.82
N ASP A 139 3.82 -0.79 -20.61
CA ASP A 139 4.82 -0.56 -21.66
C ASP A 139 4.13 -0.10 -22.96
#